data_AF-A0A4Y9VPM4-F1
#
_entry.id   AF-A0A4Y9VPM4-F1
#
_cell.length_a   1.000
_cell.length_b   1.000
_cell.length_c   1.000
_cell.angle_alpha   90.00
_cell.angle_beta   90.00
_cell.angle_gamma   90.00
#
_symmetry.space_group_name_H-M   'P 1'
#
loop_
_entity.id
_entity.type
_entity.pdbx_description
1 polymer ?
#
loop_
_entity_poly.entity_id
_entity_poly.type
_entity_poly.pdbx_seq_one_letter_code
_entity_poly.pdbx_strand_id
1 'polypeptide(L)'
;MPAVSTNNSYVSLVKFMLYSLASLGLVLFAHQLYAADQNPYEQSYRKQSAGDLRSLQSTPDTKMFVGNHKNEDNITMLEDGYDLMGTSGFSAAEAASGLALQHAKSIKADIVMVYQKYESAQMASSKLQLIKEAAKKGGEIDPNDLEEGPTQYQYHASYWAKLPMPLFGVHVIKLKQDSANEAAPKVLPGLKVIAVIKTSPAYNIGLVRGDAILKLGDVTLNTADDLFAAVKRYAGQKVAVALQRGDETMTQFVQLNARK
;
A
#
# COMPACT_ATOMS: atom_id res chain seq x y z
N MET A 1 -80.55 34.78 13.00
CA MET A 1 -79.57 34.30 12.00
C MET A 1 -78.19 34.85 12.39
N PRO A 2 -77.20 34.04 12.78
CA PRO A 2 -75.84 34.53 12.96
C PRO A 2 -74.99 34.25 11.70
N ALA A 3 -74.15 35.22 11.35
CA ALA A 3 -73.22 35.18 10.22
C ALA A 3 -71.95 34.41 10.59
N VAL A 4 -71.52 33.51 9.70
CA VAL A 4 -70.28 32.74 9.82
C VAL A 4 -69.14 33.54 9.16
N SER A 5 -68.13 33.85 9.97
CA SER A 5 -66.87 34.49 9.55
C SER A 5 -65.96 33.48 8.85
N THR A 6 -65.69 33.68 7.56
CA THR A 6 -64.68 32.93 6.79
C THR A 6 -63.57 33.87 6.34
N ASN A 7 -62.46 33.95 7.08
CA ASN A 7 -61.22 34.60 6.60
C ASN A 7 -59.98 34.18 7.40
N ASN A 8 -59.71 32.87 7.52
CA ASN A 8 -58.49 32.40 8.20
C ASN A 8 -57.76 31.20 7.55
N SER A 9 -58.31 30.58 6.50
CA SER A 9 -57.68 29.38 5.92
C SER A 9 -56.55 29.68 4.93
N TYR A 10 -56.67 30.76 4.14
CA TYR A 10 -55.71 31.07 3.08
C TYR A 10 -54.34 31.54 3.60
N VAL A 11 -54.31 32.33 4.67
CA VAL A 11 -53.05 32.83 5.26
C VAL A 11 -52.27 31.71 5.95
N SER A 12 -52.96 30.71 6.50
CA SER A 12 -52.35 29.52 7.08
C SER A 12 -51.69 28.66 5.98
N LEU A 13 -52.41 28.44 4.88
CA LEU A 13 -51.96 27.56 3.78
C LEU A 13 -50.70 28.09 3.08
N VAL A 14 -50.61 29.42 2.86
CA VAL A 14 -49.43 30.05 2.26
C VAL A 14 -48.21 30.00 3.20
N LYS A 15 -48.41 30.14 4.52
CA LYS A 15 -47.34 30.00 5.52
C LYS A 15 -46.80 28.57 5.56
N PHE A 16 -47.66 27.55 5.54
CA PHE A 16 -47.24 26.15 5.48
C PHE A 16 -46.47 25.81 4.18
N MET A 17 -46.84 26.41 3.05
CA MET A 17 -46.15 26.19 1.77
C MET A 17 -44.74 26.85 1.74
N LEU A 18 -44.57 28.01 2.38
CA LEU A 18 -43.27 28.68 2.53
C LEU A 18 -42.32 27.94 3.49
N TYR A 19 -42.84 27.36 4.59
CA TYR A 19 -42.02 26.50 5.46
C TYR A 19 -41.61 25.17 4.80
N SER A 20 -42.45 24.64 3.91
CA SER A 20 -42.19 23.43 3.12
C SER A 20 -41.08 23.64 2.07
N LEU A 21 -41.07 24.76 1.35
CA LEU A 21 -39.97 25.06 0.42
C LEU A 21 -38.63 25.34 1.14
N ALA A 22 -38.68 25.99 2.31
CA ALA A 22 -37.47 26.25 3.10
C ALA A 22 -36.87 24.96 3.71
N SER A 23 -37.70 23.99 4.12
CA SER A 23 -37.21 22.72 4.66
C SER A 23 -36.66 21.78 3.59
N LEU A 24 -37.27 21.75 2.40
CA LEU A 24 -36.78 20.94 1.28
C LEU A 24 -35.42 21.44 0.73
N GLY A 25 -35.23 22.77 0.70
CA GLY A 25 -33.93 23.38 0.35
C GLY A 25 -32.84 23.08 1.38
N LEU A 26 -33.18 22.99 2.67
CA LEU A 26 -32.23 22.69 3.75
C LEU A 26 -31.82 21.20 3.75
N VAL A 27 -32.73 20.29 3.39
CA VAL A 27 -32.44 18.86 3.24
C VAL A 27 -31.60 18.57 1.99
N LEU A 28 -31.82 19.29 0.88
CA LEU A 28 -31.01 19.17 -0.33
C LEU A 28 -29.60 19.79 -0.16
N PHE A 29 -29.47 20.90 0.59
CA PHE A 29 -28.16 21.43 0.99
C PHE A 29 -27.42 20.52 1.98
N ALA A 30 -28.13 19.87 2.90
CA ALA A 30 -27.52 18.92 3.84
C ALA A 30 -26.96 17.69 3.14
N HIS A 31 -27.61 17.17 2.09
CA HIS A 31 -27.07 16.03 1.33
C HIS A 31 -25.85 16.41 0.48
N GLN A 32 -25.72 17.66 0.01
CA GLN A 32 -24.52 18.12 -0.69
C GLN A 32 -23.32 18.33 0.24
N LEU A 33 -23.55 18.55 1.55
CA LEU A 33 -22.49 18.66 2.56
C LEU A 33 -21.94 17.30 3.02
N TYR A 34 -22.65 16.19 2.78
CA TYR A 34 -22.16 14.83 3.13
C TYR A 34 -21.23 14.21 2.07
N ALA A 35 -21.09 14.82 0.89
CA ALA A 35 -20.18 14.33 -0.16
C ALA A 35 -18.75 14.85 -0.02
N ALA A 36 -18.45 15.68 0.99
CA ALA A 36 -17.18 16.40 1.11
C ALA A 36 -16.15 15.81 2.09
N ASP A 37 -16.36 14.62 2.68
CA ASP A 37 -15.53 14.19 3.83
C ASP A 37 -15.08 12.72 3.84
N GLN A 38 -15.19 12.02 2.70
CA GLN A 38 -14.81 10.61 2.59
C GLN A 38 -13.40 10.51 1.97
N ASN A 39 -12.36 10.34 2.79
CA ASN A 39 -10.98 10.14 2.31
C ASN A 39 -10.82 8.70 1.76
N PRO A 40 -10.73 8.50 0.43
CA PRO A 40 -10.67 7.15 -0.15
C PRO A 40 -9.39 6.40 0.22
N TYR A 41 -8.30 7.12 0.49
CA TYR A 41 -7.05 6.53 0.96
C TYR A 41 -7.23 5.92 2.35
N GLU A 42 -7.92 6.60 3.25
CA GLU A 42 -8.19 6.10 4.59
C GLU A 42 -9.13 4.89 4.58
N GLN A 43 -10.19 4.94 3.77
CA GLN A 43 -11.19 3.86 3.68
C GLN A 43 -10.62 2.57 3.10
N SER A 44 -9.76 2.73 2.09
CA SER A 44 -9.08 1.60 1.45
C SER A 44 -7.81 1.19 2.17
N TYR A 45 -7.47 1.79 3.32
CA TYR A 45 -6.27 1.44 4.05
C TYR A 45 -6.33 0.00 4.57
N ARG A 46 -5.22 -0.72 4.38
CA ARG A 46 -4.99 -2.07 4.88
C ARG A 46 -3.64 -2.09 5.58
N LYS A 47 -3.67 -2.34 6.88
CA LYS A 47 -2.47 -2.52 7.70
C LYS A 47 -1.76 -3.80 7.27
N GLN A 48 -0.45 -3.74 7.09
CA GLN A 48 0.37 -4.88 6.69
C GLN A 48 1.37 -5.29 7.77
N SER A 49 1.81 -4.36 8.60
CA SER A 49 2.76 -4.64 9.69
C SER A 49 2.13 -5.45 10.83
N ALA A 50 2.91 -6.39 11.37
CA ALA A 50 2.57 -7.08 12.61
C ALA A 50 2.89 -6.16 13.80
N GLY A 51 1.86 -5.53 14.38
CA GLY A 51 1.98 -4.60 15.52
C GLY A 51 1.71 -3.14 15.16
N ASP A 52 1.79 -2.22 16.13
CA ASP A 52 1.57 -0.79 15.92
C ASP A 52 2.81 -0.07 15.43
N LEU A 53 3.26 -0.43 14.22
CA LEU A 53 4.33 0.27 13.53
C LEU A 53 3.90 1.70 13.20
N ARG A 54 4.69 2.68 13.63
CA ARG A 54 4.51 4.13 13.42
C ARG A 54 5.84 4.85 13.56
N SER A 55 5.91 6.11 13.16
CA SER A 55 7.08 6.96 13.38
C SER A 55 7.52 6.93 14.86
N LEU A 56 8.83 6.99 15.07
CA LEU A 56 9.42 7.20 16.40
C LEU A 56 9.20 8.63 16.90
N GLN A 57 8.87 9.57 16.01
CA GLN A 57 8.57 10.95 16.35
C GLN A 57 7.13 11.04 16.84
N SER A 58 6.90 11.78 17.93
CA SER A 58 5.55 12.05 18.45
C SER A 58 4.67 12.76 17.40
N THR A 59 5.30 13.65 16.64
CA THR A 59 4.75 14.45 15.52
C THR A 59 5.75 14.41 14.34
N PRO A 60 5.65 13.42 13.44
CA PRO A 60 6.55 13.33 12.30
C PRO A 60 6.34 14.47 11.30
N ASP A 61 7.42 14.92 10.67
CA ASP A 61 7.36 15.73 9.45
C ASP A 61 7.05 14.82 8.25
N THR A 62 5.79 14.41 8.14
CA THR A 62 5.35 13.45 7.12
C THR A 62 5.52 14.01 5.72
N LYS A 63 6.29 13.30 4.89
CA LYS A 63 6.56 13.69 3.49
C LYS A 63 5.75 12.84 2.51
N MET A 64 5.33 13.46 1.42
CA MET A 64 4.67 12.79 0.31
C MET A 64 5.59 12.76 -0.92
N PHE A 65 5.69 11.60 -1.54
CA PHE A 65 6.35 11.41 -2.83
C PHE A 65 5.36 10.82 -3.84
N VAL A 66 5.54 11.16 -5.11
CA VAL A 66 4.78 10.59 -6.23
C VAL A 66 5.74 9.82 -7.11
N GLY A 67 5.42 8.57 -7.40
CA GLY A 67 6.28 7.67 -8.16
C GLY A 67 5.55 6.95 -9.30
N ASN A 68 6.34 6.32 -10.17
CA ASN A 68 5.88 5.46 -11.25
C ASN A 68 6.53 4.05 -11.23
N HIS A 69 7.47 3.80 -10.31
CA HIS A 69 8.23 2.55 -10.19
C HIS A 69 8.02 1.90 -8.82
N LYS A 70 6.76 1.55 -8.52
CA LYS A 70 6.33 1.09 -7.18
C LYS A 70 7.22 0.01 -6.56
N ASN A 71 7.69 -0.95 -7.35
CA ASN A 71 8.44 -2.09 -6.82
C ASN A 71 9.85 -1.66 -6.39
N GLU A 72 10.53 -0.89 -7.24
CA GLU A 72 11.86 -0.34 -7.01
C GLU A 72 11.85 0.65 -5.85
N ASP A 73 10.83 1.51 -5.83
CA ASP A 73 10.59 2.48 -4.77
C ASP A 73 10.39 1.79 -3.41
N ASN A 74 9.54 0.75 -3.35
CA ASN A 74 9.32 -0.01 -2.12
C ASN A 74 10.61 -0.68 -1.61
N ILE A 75 11.46 -1.19 -2.50
CA ILE A 75 12.76 -1.76 -2.12
C ILE A 75 13.68 -0.67 -1.57
N THR A 76 13.73 0.47 -2.24
CA THR A 76 14.54 1.62 -1.79
C THR A 76 14.12 2.09 -0.40
N MET A 77 12.82 2.11 -0.10
CA MET A 77 12.31 2.44 1.23
C MET A 77 12.83 1.47 2.31
N LEU A 78 12.84 0.17 2.01
CA LEU A 78 13.39 -0.85 2.91
C LEU A 78 14.91 -0.68 3.09
N GLU A 79 15.65 -0.44 2.00
CA GLU A 79 17.11 -0.19 2.06
C GLU A 79 17.45 1.10 2.82
N ASP A 80 16.58 2.11 2.74
CA ASP A 80 16.72 3.32 3.53
C ASP A 80 16.32 3.10 5.00
N GLY A 81 15.86 1.92 5.41
CA GLY A 81 15.53 1.60 6.80
C GLY A 81 14.14 2.07 7.23
N TYR A 82 13.24 2.26 6.27
CA TYR A 82 11.82 2.38 6.54
C TYR A 82 11.17 1.00 6.49
N ASP A 83 10.05 0.84 7.19
CA ASP A 83 9.23 -0.37 7.14
C ASP A 83 7.77 -0.04 6.82
N LEU A 84 7.11 -0.98 6.15
CA LEU A 84 5.79 -0.76 5.56
C LEU A 84 4.70 -0.89 6.62
N MET A 85 4.00 0.22 6.88
CA MET A 85 2.87 0.23 7.82
C MET A 85 1.64 -0.43 7.20
N GLY A 86 1.35 -0.07 5.95
CA GLY A 86 0.19 -0.54 5.20
C GLY A 86 0.07 0.14 3.85
N THR A 87 -1.01 -0.15 3.14
CA THR A 87 -1.28 0.37 1.80
C THR A 87 -2.73 0.75 1.64
N SER A 88 -3.01 1.64 0.69
CA SER A 88 -4.36 1.94 0.19
C SER A 88 -4.39 1.70 -1.30
N GLY A 89 -5.49 1.14 -1.81
CA GLY A 89 -5.69 0.97 -3.25
C GLY A 89 -7.17 1.06 -3.62
N PHE A 90 -7.47 1.81 -4.69
CA PHE A 90 -8.83 2.00 -5.19
C PHE A 90 -8.82 2.51 -6.65
N SER A 91 -9.93 2.35 -7.36
CA SER A 91 -10.13 2.95 -8.67
C SER A 91 -11.10 4.13 -8.57
N ALA A 92 -10.76 5.24 -9.22
CA ALA A 92 -11.58 6.46 -9.25
C ALA A 92 -11.31 7.27 -10.52
N ALA A 93 -12.26 8.12 -10.92
CA ALA A 93 -12.03 9.06 -12.02
C ALA A 93 -10.97 10.11 -11.65
N GLU A 94 -11.02 10.60 -10.42
CA GLU A 94 -10.04 11.54 -9.87
C GLU A 94 -9.93 11.31 -8.36
N ALA A 95 -8.72 11.46 -7.81
CA ALA A 95 -8.49 11.50 -6.37
C ALA A 95 -7.34 12.44 -6.04
N ALA A 96 -7.59 13.39 -5.13
CA ALA A 96 -6.58 14.35 -4.71
C ALA A 96 -5.48 13.67 -3.88
N SER A 97 -4.22 13.76 -4.33
CA SER A 97 -3.06 13.18 -3.63
C SER A 97 -2.86 13.73 -2.22
N GLY A 98 -3.30 14.98 -1.96
CA GLY A 98 -3.28 15.59 -0.62
C GLY A 98 -4.05 14.79 0.43
N LEU A 99 -5.08 14.03 0.03
CA LEU A 99 -5.84 13.15 0.94
C LEU A 99 -4.99 11.97 1.43
N ALA A 100 -4.04 11.49 0.62
CA ALA A 100 -3.07 10.48 1.05
C ALA A 100 -2.13 11.05 2.11
N LEU A 101 -1.66 12.29 1.94
CA LEU A 101 -0.84 12.99 2.94
C LEU A 101 -1.61 13.24 4.24
N GLN A 102 -2.89 13.62 4.15
CA GLN A 102 -3.75 13.77 5.33
C GLN A 102 -3.87 12.45 6.11
N HIS A 103 -4.11 11.33 5.41
CA HIS A 103 -4.16 10.03 6.05
C HIS A 103 -2.80 9.60 6.64
N ALA A 104 -1.71 9.81 5.89
CA ALA A 104 -0.36 9.51 6.36
C ALA A 104 -0.03 10.21 7.69
N LYS A 105 -0.43 11.48 7.83
CA LYS A 105 -0.29 12.25 9.08
C LYS A 105 -1.14 11.66 10.21
N SER A 106 -2.40 11.26 9.93
CA SER A 106 -3.30 10.71 10.96
C SER A 106 -2.78 9.40 11.55
N ILE A 107 -2.14 8.56 10.73
CA ILE A 107 -1.52 7.29 11.17
C ILE A 107 -0.07 7.45 11.63
N LYS A 108 0.48 8.67 11.63
CA LYS A 108 1.87 8.99 12.01
C LYS A 108 2.91 8.25 11.17
N ALA A 109 2.71 8.20 9.86
CA ALA A 109 3.74 7.78 8.91
C ALA A 109 4.80 8.87 8.75
N ASP A 110 6.04 8.48 8.52
CA ASP A 110 7.11 9.41 8.13
C ASP A 110 7.03 9.74 6.64
N ILE A 111 6.65 8.76 5.82
CA ILE A 111 6.56 8.89 4.36
C ILE A 111 5.28 8.25 3.83
N VAL A 112 4.65 8.91 2.86
CA VAL A 112 3.65 8.32 1.96
C VAL A 112 4.13 8.38 0.51
N MET A 113 4.06 7.26 -0.20
CA MET A 113 4.32 7.19 -1.63
C MET A 113 3.02 6.97 -2.38
N VAL A 114 2.71 7.84 -3.34
CA VAL A 114 1.47 7.81 -4.13
C VAL A 114 1.79 7.45 -5.57
N TYR A 115 0.96 6.57 -6.13
CA TYR A 115 1.07 6.08 -7.50
C TYR A 115 -0.30 6.16 -8.16
N GLN A 116 -0.30 6.48 -9.45
CA GLN A 116 -1.49 6.44 -10.29
C GLN A 116 -1.19 5.64 -11.54
N LYS A 117 -2.14 4.81 -11.97
CA LYS A 117 -2.05 4.05 -13.22
C LYS A 117 -3.36 4.18 -13.99
N TYR A 118 -3.26 4.49 -15.27
CA TYR A 118 -4.42 4.52 -16.17
C TYR A 118 -4.97 3.11 -16.38
N GLU A 119 -6.29 2.93 -16.17
CA GLU A 119 -6.96 1.63 -16.24
C GLU A 119 -7.72 1.42 -17.56
N SER A 120 -8.30 2.48 -18.15
CA SER A 120 -9.18 2.38 -19.33
C SER A 120 -8.49 2.02 -20.66
N ALA A 121 -7.19 1.68 -20.64
CA ALA A 121 -6.52 1.04 -21.78
C ALA A 121 -6.98 -0.41 -22.01
N GLN A 122 -7.40 -1.13 -20.96
CA GLN A 122 -7.96 -2.48 -21.14
C GLN A 122 -9.25 -2.47 -21.98
N MET A 123 -10.11 -1.46 -21.79
CA MET A 123 -11.34 -1.32 -22.58
C MET A 123 -11.06 -1.06 -24.07
N ALA A 124 -10.03 -0.27 -24.41
CA ALA A 124 -9.64 -0.04 -25.80
C ALA A 124 -9.12 -1.33 -26.48
N SER A 125 -8.35 -2.17 -25.76
CA SER A 125 -7.91 -3.47 -26.27
C SER A 125 -9.06 -4.47 -26.45
N SER A 126 -10.00 -4.51 -25.50
CA SER A 126 -11.22 -5.32 -25.60
C SER A 126 -12.10 -4.86 -26.76
N LYS A 127 -12.22 -3.54 -26.99
CA LYS A 127 -12.94 -2.96 -28.13
C LYS A 127 -12.32 -3.38 -29.46
N LEU A 128 -10.99 -3.33 -29.58
CA LEU A 128 -10.30 -3.80 -30.78
C LEU A 128 -10.50 -5.30 -31.01
N GLN A 129 -10.60 -6.09 -29.94
CA GLN A 129 -10.90 -7.52 -30.02
C GLN A 129 -12.35 -7.77 -30.48
N LEU A 130 -13.33 -7.04 -29.94
CA LEU A 130 -14.72 -7.07 -30.36
C LEU A 130 -14.87 -6.71 -31.85
N ILE A 131 -14.21 -5.63 -32.30
CA ILE A 131 -14.18 -5.22 -33.72
C ILE A 131 -13.59 -6.33 -34.60
N LYS A 132 -12.48 -6.94 -34.18
CA LYS A 132 -11.85 -8.05 -34.92
C LYS A 132 -12.73 -9.29 -35.00
N GLU A 133 -13.50 -9.60 -33.97
CA GLU A 133 -14.43 -10.73 -33.95
C GLU A 133 -15.68 -10.48 -34.80
N ALA A 134 -16.25 -9.28 -34.74
CA ALA A 134 -17.38 -8.88 -35.58
C ALA A 134 -17.01 -8.90 -37.07
N ALA A 135 -15.83 -8.36 -37.42
CA ALA A 135 -15.30 -8.39 -38.78
C ALA A 135 -15.07 -9.82 -39.31
N LYS A 136 -14.69 -10.77 -38.45
CA LYS A 136 -14.54 -12.20 -38.81
C LYS A 136 -15.87 -12.91 -39.03
N LYS A 137 -16.91 -12.52 -38.30
CA LYS A 137 -18.24 -13.16 -38.37
C LYS A 137 -19.20 -12.49 -39.35
N GLY A 138 -18.79 -11.38 -39.99
CA GLY A 138 -19.65 -10.60 -40.88
C GLY A 138 -20.83 -9.94 -40.17
N GLY A 139 -20.72 -9.73 -38.86
CA GLY A 139 -21.79 -9.17 -38.02
C GLY A 139 -21.67 -7.66 -37.85
N GLU A 140 -22.80 -7.01 -37.57
CA GLU A 140 -22.90 -5.60 -37.22
C GLU A 140 -22.50 -5.39 -35.74
N ILE A 141 -21.82 -4.29 -35.42
CA ILE A 141 -21.39 -3.95 -34.06
C ILE A 141 -22.47 -3.07 -33.44
N ASP A 142 -22.95 -3.41 -32.24
CA ASP A 142 -23.87 -2.54 -31.49
C ASP A 142 -23.13 -1.23 -31.12
N PRO A 143 -23.65 -0.04 -31.46
CA PRO A 143 -23.07 1.24 -31.07
C PRO A 143 -22.82 1.37 -29.55
N ASN A 144 -23.62 0.69 -28.73
CA ASN A 144 -23.44 0.67 -27.27
C ASN A 144 -22.18 -0.10 -26.83
N ASP A 145 -21.74 -1.10 -27.60
CA ASP A 145 -20.48 -1.83 -27.35
C ASP A 145 -19.23 -0.97 -27.66
N LEU A 146 -19.44 0.17 -28.33
CA LEU A 146 -18.42 1.16 -28.65
C LEU A 146 -18.44 2.36 -27.71
N GLU A 147 -19.32 2.43 -26.71
CA GLU A 147 -19.27 3.51 -25.73
C GLU A 147 -18.00 3.41 -24.88
N GLU A 148 -17.29 4.52 -24.75
CA GLU A 148 -16.16 4.60 -23.83
C GLU A 148 -16.71 4.77 -22.41
N GLY A 149 -16.47 3.78 -21.55
CA GLY A 149 -16.69 3.95 -20.12
C GLY A 149 -15.90 5.15 -19.58
N PRO A 150 -16.34 5.74 -18.45
CA PRO A 150 -15.67 6.90 -17.87
C PRO A 150 -14.20 6.60 -17.63
N THR A 151 -13.33 7.60 -17.84
CA THR A 151 -11.90 7.47 -17.57
C THR A 151 -11.69 7.08 -16.11
N GLN A 152 -10.99 5.97 -15.88
CA GLN A 152 -10.68 5.46 -14.55
C GLN A 152 -9.17 5.31 -14.37
N TYR A 153 -8.72 5.70 -13.18
CA TYR A 153 -7.36 5.50 -12.71
C TYR A 153 -7.37 4.59 -11.50
N GLN A 154 -6.40 3.69 -11.45
CA GLN A 154 -6.05 2.93 -10.28
C GLN A 154 -5.06 3.75 -9.43
N TYR A 155 -5.48 4.13 -8.24
CA TYR A 155 -4.66 4.81 -7.25
C TYR A 155 -4.09 3.81 -6.25
N HIS A 156 -2.84 4.03 -5.85
CA HIS A 156 -2.19 3.27 -4.81
C HIS A 156 -1.36 4.19 -3.92
N ALA A 157 -1.40 3.95 -2.60
CA ALA A 157 -0.52 4.60 -1.64
C ALA A 157 0.14 3.57 -0.72
N SER A 158 1.43 3.76 -0.42
CA SER A 158 2.14 3.01 0.63
C SER A 158 2.63 3.95 1.72
N TYR A 159 2.50 3.53 2.98
CA TYR A 159 2.79 4.34 4.17
C TYR A 159 3.90 3.70 4.97
N TRP A 160 4.87 4.52 5.39
CA TRP A 160 6.15 4.03 5.88
C TRP A 160 6.56 4.71 7.16
N ALA A 161 7.12 3.93 8.09
CA ALA A 161 7.72 4.42 9.32
C ALA A 161 9.23 4.19 9.31
N LYS A 162 10.00 5.18 9.76
CA LYS A 162 11.44 5.06 9.92
C LYS A 162 11.76 4.27 11.17
N LEU A 163 12.49 3.17 11.02
CA LEU A 163 12.91 2.33 12.12
C LEU A 163 14.28 2.74 12.67
N PRO A 164 14.56 2.47 13.96
CA PRO A 164 15.91 2.63 14.48
C PRO A 164 16.84 1.61 13.80
N MET A 165 18.12 1.93 13.73
CA MET A 165 19.09 1.04 13.11
C MET A 165 19.05 -0.35 13.79
N PRO A 166 18.78 -1.43 13.03
CA PRO A 166 18.64 -2.76 13.60
C PRO A 166 19.99 -3.37 13.96
N LEU A 167 19.94 -4.51 14.64
CA LEU A 167 21.13 -5.26 15.05
C LEU A 167 21.95 -5.81 13.88
N PHE A 168 21.29 -6.16 12.76
CA PHE A 168 21.93 -6.76 11.58
C PHE A 168 21.62 -6.02 10.28
N GLY A 169 20.34 -5.74 9.98
CA GLY A 169 19.95 -4.84 8.87
C GLY A 169 19.64 -5.51 7.53
N VAL A 170 18.83 -6.57 7.55
CA VAL A 170 18.35 -7.24 6.34
C VAL A 170 16.85 -7.44 6.40
N HIS A 171 16.21 -7.36 5.23
CA HIS A 171 14.86 -7.90 5.01
C HIS A 171 14.99 -9.19 4.22
N VAL A 172 14.31 -10.24 4.69
CA VAL A 172 14.43 -11.59 4.13
C VAL A 172 13.08 -12.24 3.88
N ILE A 173 13.06 -13.19 2.95
CA ILE A 173 11.94 -14.09 2.69
C ILE A 173 12.41 -15.53 2.67
N LYS A 174 11.52 -16.45 3.06
CA LYS A 174 11.75 -17.88 2.85
C LYS A 174 11.22 -18.27 1.47
N LEU A 175 12.11 -18.73 0.59
CA LEU A 175 11.72 -19.22 -0.72
C LEU A 175 11.24 -20.68 -0.62
N LYS A 176 10.08 -20.95 -1.24
CA LYS A 176 9.59 -22.28 -1.54
C LYS A 176 9.71 -22.47 -3.05
N GLN A 177 10.27 -23.58 -3.50
CA GLN A 177 10.30 -23.92 -4.92
C GLN A 177 9.08 -24.79 -5.24
N ASP A 178 8.13 -24.24 -6.00
CA ASP A 178 7.06 -25.03 -6.58
C ASP A 178 7.60 -25.69 -7.86
N SER A 179 7.99 -26.96 -7.73
CA SER A 179 8.36 -27.79 -8.88
C SER A 179 7.09 -28.42 -9.44
N ALA A 180 6.66 -28.01 -10.64
CA ALA A 180 5.46 -28.53 -11.31
C ALA A 180 5.48 -30.07 -11.56
N ASN A 181 6.62 -30.72 -11.37
CA ASN A 181 6.84 -32.16 -11.60
C ASN A 181 7.28 -32.95 -10.35
N GLU A 182 7.31 -32.34 -9.15
CA GLU A 182 7.62 -33.06 -7.90
C GLU A 182 6.44 -33.05 -6.94
N ALA A 183 6.20 -34.17 -6.26
CA ALA A 183 5.06 -34.37 -5.35
C ALA A 183 5.10 -33.50 -4.08
N ALA A 184 6.18 -32.75 -3.83
CA ALA A 184 6.30 -31.81 -2.73
C ALA A 184 7.20 -30.61 -3.12
N PRO A 185 6.87 -29.38 -2.66
CA PRO A 185 7.71 -28.20 -2.90
C PRO A 185 9.10 -28.38 -2.28
N LYS A 186 10.16 -28.13 -3.06
CA LYS A 186 11.53 -28.20 -2.54
C LYS A 186 11.84 -26.90 -1.80
N VAL A 187 12.08 -26.99 -0.50
CA VAL A 187 12.42 -25.81 0.31
C VAL A 187 13.89 -25.47 0.07
N LEU A 188 14.16 -24.30 -0.49
CA LEU A 188 15.54 -23.83 -0.70
C LEU A 188 16.20 -23.52 0.65
N PRO A 189 17.49 -23.85 0.84
CA PRO A 189 18.19 -23.59 2.10
C PRO A 189 18.35 -22.09 2.36
N GLY A 190 18.40 -21.71 3.64
CA GLY A 190 18.61 -20.31 4.03
C GLY A 190 17.38 -19.40 3.90
N LEU A 191 17.66 -18.11 4.05
CA LEU A 191 16.72 -16.99 3.89
C LEU A 191 17.20 -16.05 2.79
N LYS A 192 16.35 -15.78 1.80
CA LYS A 192 16.69 -14.92 0.67
C LYS A 192 16.62 -13.46 1.08
N VAL A 193 17.67 -12.70 0.83
CA VAL A 193 17.75 -11.25 1.08
C VAL A 193 16.99 -10.50 -0.02
N ILE A 194 16.01 -9.70 0.39
CA ILE A 194 15.22 -8.85 -0.52
C ILE A 194 15.63 -7.37 -0.45
N ALA A 195 16.18 -6.94 0.67
CA ALA A 195 16.75 -5.60 0.85
C ALA A 195 17.81 -5.64 1.97
N VAL A 196 18.82 -4.77 1.86
CA VAL A 196 19.85 -4.58 2.88
C VAL A 196 19.84 -3.13 3.30
N ILE A 197 19.67 -2.87 4.60
CA ILE A 197 19.56 -1.51 5.11
C ILE A 197 20.92 -0.82 4.98
N LYS A 198 20.97 0.33 4.31
CA LYS A 198 22.18 1.13 4.10
C LYS A 198 22.84 1.43 5.45
N THR A 199 24.17 1.39 5.48
CA THR A 199 25.01 1.65 6.68
C THR A 199 24.84 0.65 7.85
N SER A 200 23.99 -0.37 7.70
CA SER A 200 23.81 -1.42 8.71
C SER A 200 25.01 -2.39 8.75
N PRO A 201 25.11 -3.23 9.80
CA PRO A 201 26.12 -4.29 9.86
C PRO A 201 26.16 -5.20 8.63
N ALA A 202 25.01 -5.60 8.10
CA ALA A 202 24.92 -6.42 6.88
C ALA A 202 25.44 -5.67 5.65
N TYR A 203 25.12 -4.38 5.52
CA TYR A 203 25.64 -3.53 4.44
C TYR A 203 27.16 -3.40 4.50
N ASN A 204 27.72 -3.24 5.69
CA ASN A 204 29.16 -3.03 5.90
C ASN A 204 30.02 -4.24 5.52
N ILE A 205 29.44 -5.44 5.45
CA ILE A 205 30.10 -6.64 4.93
C ILE A 205 29.69 -6.97 3.48
N GLY A 206 29.02 -6.04 2.79
CA GLY A 206 28.69 -6.17 1.38
C GLY A 206 27.64 -7.24 1.07
N LEU A 207 26.73 -7.55 2.01
CA LEU A 207 25.51 -8.28 1.64
C LEU A 207 24.71 -7.45 0.65
N VAL A 208 24.11 -8.13 -0.32
CA VAL A 208 23.27 -7.50 -1.34
C VAL A 208 21.95 -8.26 -1.52
N ARG A 209 20.97 -7.58 -2.10
CA ARG A 209 19.74 -8.22 -2.57
C ARG A 209 20.08 -9.41 -3.47
N GLY A 210 19.44 -10.55 -3.22
CA GLY A 210 19.68 -11.78 -3.96
C GLY A 210 20.60 -12.77 -3.24
N ASP A 211 21.33 -12.38 -2.21
CA ASP A 211 22.06 -13.32 -1.36
C ASP A 211 21.07 -14.23 -0.61
N ALA A 212 21.49 -15.46 -0.28
CA ALA A 212 20.79 -16.34 0.64
C ALA A 212 21.62 -16.53 1.90
N ILE A 213 21.10 -16.13 3.06
CA ILE A 213 21.80 -16.29 4.34
C ILE A 213 21.49 -17.68 4.88
N LEU A 214 22.54 -18.49 5.04
CA LEU A 214 22.43 -19.88 5.44
C LEU A 214 22.59 -20.05 6.95
N LYS A 215 23.56 -19.33 7.55
CA LYS A 215 23.86 -19.39 8.99
C LYS A 215 24.29 -18.03 9.54
N LEU A 216 23.99 -17.82 10.82
CA LEU A 216 24.54 -16.74 11.64
C LEU A 216 25.12 -17.35 12.92
N GLY A 217 26.45 -17.40 13.00
CA GLY A 217 27.18 -18.11 14.05
C GLY A 217 26.93 -19.61 13.98
N ASP A 218 26.46 -20.19 15.09
CA ASP A 218 26.09 -21.60 15.16
C ASP A 218 24.65 -21.88 14.67
N VAL A 219 23.83 -20.84 14.47
CA VAL A 219 22.41 -20.96 14.12
C VAL A 219 22.24 -21.12 12.61
N THR A 220 21.62 -22.22 12.19
CA THR A 220 21.16 -22.43 10.82
C THR A 220 19.83 -21.71 10.59
N LEU A 221 19.73 -20.94 9.51
CA LEU A 221 18.58 -20.08 9.23
C LEU A 221 17.61 -20.76 8.27
N ASN A 222 16.49 -21.27 8.80
CA ASN A 222 15.43 -21.87 7.99
C ASN A 222 14.18 -21.00 7.95
N THR A 223 13.96 -20.19 8.99
CA THR A 223 12.81 -19.31 9.18
C THR A 223 13.24 -17.91 9.59
N ALA A 224 12.36 -16.92 9.44
CA ALA A 224 12.62 -15.56 9.91
C ALA A 224 12.86 -15.50 11.43
N ASP A 225 12.20 -16.38 12.19
CA ASP A 225 12.37 -16.48 13.64
C ASP A 225 13.77 -16.97 14.03
N ASP A 226 14.36 -17.89 13.26
CA ASP A 226 15.75 -18.33 13.46
C ASP A 226 16.71 -17.14 13.34
N LEU A 227 16.50 -16.29 12.32
CA LEU A 227 17.31 -15.09 12.12
C LEU A 227 17.11 -14.11 13.26
N PHE A 228 15.87 -13.85 13.67
CA PHE A 228 15.58 -12.98 14.79
C PHE A 228 16.25 -13.47 16.08
N ALA A 229 16.15 -14.76 16.38
CA ALA A 229 16.79 -15.38 17.54
C ALA A 229 18.32 -15.31 17.48
N ALA A 230 18.92 -15.60 16.32
CA ALA A 230 20.36 -15.55 16.13
C ALA A 230 20.91 -14.12 16.27
N VAL A 231 20.28 -13.14 15.63
CA VAL A 231 20.66 -11.73 15.72
C VAL A 231 20.54 -11.23 17.16
N LYS A 232 19.50 -11.67 17.88
CA LYS A 232 19.29 -11.36 19.30
C LYS A 232 20.36 -11.99 20.20
N ARG A 233 20.79 -13.22 19.91
CA ARG A 233 21.82 -13.97 20.65
C ARG A 233 23.21 -13.35 20.50
N TYR A 234 23.58 -12.93 19.29
CA TYR A 234 24.90 -12.39 18.99
C TYR A 234 24.97 -10.85 19.03
N ALA A 235 23.97 -10.19 19.61
CA ALA A 235 23.93 -8.73 19.71
C ALA A 235 25.25 -8.17 20.30
N GLY A 236 25.83 -7.18 19.62
CA GLY A 236 27.10 -6.55 19.99
C GLY A 236 28.36 -7.37 19.69
N GLN A 237 28.24 -8.58 19.15
CA GLN A 237 29.38 -9.48 18.91
C GLN A 237 29.79 -9.50 17.44
N LYS A 238 31.07 -9.83 17.21
CA LYS A 238 31.57 -10.23 15.88
C LYS A 238 31.25 -11.71 15.66
N VAL A 239 30.48 -12.02 14.63
CA VAL A 239 29.97 -13.37 14.36
C VAL A 239 30.12 -13.73 12.88
N ALA A 240 30.34 -15.00 12.59
CA ALA A 240 30.39 -15.51 11.23
C ALA A 240 28.99 -15.55 10.59
N VAL A 241 28.90 -15.16 9.32
CA VAL A 241 27.70 -15.25 8.48
C VAL A 241 28.06 -16.14 7.29
N ALA A 242 27.39 -17.28 7.17
CA ALA A 242 27.48 -18.10 5.96
C ALA A 242 26.37 -17.67 5.00
N LEU A 243 26.74 -17.33 3.77
CA LEU A 243 25.82 -16.89 2.74
C LEU A 243 26.14 -17.52 1.38
N GLN A 244 25.14 -17.59 0.53
CA GLN A 244 25.24 -18.02 -0.85
C GLN A 244 24.91 -16.87 -1.80
N ARG A 245 25.77 -16.62 -2.78
CA ARG A 245 25.59 -15.64 -3.85
C ARG A 245 25.69 -16.34 -5.20
N GLY A 246 24.57 -16.46 -5.90
CA GLY A 246 24.49 -17.35 -7.06
C GLY A 246 24.76 -18.80 -6.63
N ASP A 247 25.79 -19.41 -7.22
CA ASP A 247 26.21 -20.79 -6.90
C ASP A 247 27.35 -20.86 -5.87
N GLU A 248 27.93 -19.71 -5.50
CA GLU A 248 29.06 -19.66 -4.57
C GLU A 248 28.58 -19.53 -3.12
N THR A 249 29.14 -20.34 -2.23
CA THR A 249 28.96 -20.21 -0.79
C THR A 249 30.21 -19.60 -0.17
N MET A 250 30.01 -18.58 0.67
CA MET A 250 31.09 -17.88 1.35
C MET A 250 30.75 -17.62 2.82
N THR A 251 31.78 -17.46 3.63
CA THR A 251 31.63 -17.06 5.04
C THR A 251 32.32 -15.72 5.25
N GLN A 252 31.61 -14.79 5.88
CA GLN A 252 32.13 -13.48 6.26
C GLN A 252 31.94 -13.25 7.75
N PHE A 253 32.66 -12.29 8.34
CA PHE A 253 32.45 -11.91 9.74
C PHE A 253 31.77 -10.56 9.83
N VAL A 254 30.61 -10.50 10.49
CA VAL A 254 29.86 -9.27 10.74
C VAL A 254 29.99 -8.85 12.20
N GLN A 255 30.20 -7.56 12.45
CA GLN A 255 30.06 -6.97 13.78
C GLN A 255 28.61 -6.50 13.97
N LEU A 256 27.82 -7.20 14.78
CA LEU A 256 26.43 -6.80 15.05
C LEU A 256 26.39 -5.56 15.96
N ASN A 257 25.35 -4.74 15.80
CA ASN A 257 25.10 -3.63 16.73
C ASN A 257 24.73 -4.20 18.11
N ALA A 258 25.02 -3.43 19.17
CA ALA A 258 24.57 -3.75 20.52
C ALA A 258 23.11 -3.32 20.73
N ARG A 259 22.43 -3.93 21.70
CA ARG A 259 21.12 -3.41 22.14
C ARG A 259 21.34 -2.08 22.85
N LYS A 260 20.54 -1.09 22.48
CA LYS A 260 20.41 0.16 23.24
C LYS A 260 19.46 -0.03 24.41
#